data_AF-A0A7X3A7G6-F1
#
_entry.id   AF-A0A7X3A7G6-F1
#
_cell.length_a   1.000
_cell.length_b   1.000
_cell.length_c   1.000
_cell.angle_alpha   90.00
_cell.angle_beta   90.00
_cell.angle_gamma   90.00
#
_symmetry.space_group_name_H-M   'P 1'
#
loop_
_entity.id
_entity.type
_entity.pdbx_description
1 polymer ?
#
loop_
_entity_poly.entity_id
_entity_poly.type
_entity_poly.pdbx_seq_one_letter_code
_entity_poly.pdbx_strand_id
1 'polypeptide(L)' 'MRLYRYTIGHTELYSAADNDEEAYERRTEVDPTFGWTPVVIEEVKLEGYEITVTPLNGEPSRNRGGRPRREV' A
#
# COMPACT_ATOMS: atom_id res chain seq x y z
N MET A 1 4.20 -0.72 12.06
CA MET A 1 4.00 -0.61 10.59
C MET A 1 3.82 0.84 10.16
N ARG A 2 4.64 1.26 9.20
CA ARG A 2 4.60 2.55 8.51
C ARG A 2 4.08 2.33 7.09
N LEU A 3 3.52 3.39 6.49
CA LEU A 3 3.04 3.36 5.12
C LEU A 3 4.12 3.87 4.18
N TYR A 4 4.42 3.10 3.14
CA TYR A 4 5.39 3.46 2.10
C TYR A 4 4.69 3.58 0.74
N ARG A 5 5.11 4.58 -0.03
CA ARG A 5 4.74 4.77 -1.43
C ARG A 5 5.86 4.30 -2.33
N TYR A 6 5.49 3.53 -3.35
CA TYR A 6 6.36 2.99 -4.38
C TYR A 6 5.98 3.64 -5.71
N THR A 7 6.89 4.40 -6.30
CA THR A 7 6.66 5.05 -7.60
C THR A 7 7.54 4.40 -8.66
N ILE A 8 6.89 3.93 -9.73
CA ILE A 8 7.51 3.08 -10.76
C ILE A 8 7.04 3.56 -12.12
N GLY A 9 7.86 4.38 -12.77
CA GLY A 9 7.45 5.12 -13.96
C GLY A 9 6.23 6.00 -13.66
N HIS A 10 5.08 5.63 -14.22
CA HIS A 10 3.79 6.31 -14.01
C HIS A 10 2.84 5.62 -13.02
N THR A 11 3.26 4.50 -12.42
CA THR A 11 2.43 3.75 -11.46
C THR A 11 2.83 4.11 -10.03
N GLU A 12 1.84 4.32 -9.17
CA GLU A 12 2.00 4.50 -7.73
C GLU A 12 1.35 3.35 -6.96
N LEU A 13 2.08 2.77 -6.03
CA LEU A 13 1.64 1.67 -5.16
C LEU A 13 1.90 2.01 -3.71
N TYR A 14 1.10 1.44 -2.81
CA TYR A 14 1.21 1.67 -1.38
C TYR A 14 1.33 0.32 -0.66
N SER A 15 2.32 0.21 0.23
CA SER A 15 2.50 -0.99 1.06
C SER A 15 2.88 -0.61 2.48
N ALA A 16 2.55 -1.49 3.41
CA ALA A 16 2.92 -1.35 4.81
C ALA A 16 4.17 -2.18 5.12
N ALA A 17 5.13 -1.56 5.80
CA ALA A 17 6.34 -2.22 6.29
C ALA A 17 6.76 -1.62 7.63
N ASP A 18 7.52 -2.36 8.44
CA ASP A 18 8.00 -1.89 9.73
C ASP A 18 9.27 -1.05 9.60
N ASN A 19 10.09 -1.26 8.56
CA ASN A 19 11.29 -0.48 8.28
C ASN A 19 11.55 -0.31 6.76
N ASP A 20 12.51 0.54 6.42
CA ASP A 20 12.87 0.84 5.02
C ASP A 20 13.44 -0.39 4.28
N GLU A 21 14.15 -1.26 4.99
CA GLU A 21 14.77 -2.47 4.43
C GLU A 21 13.70 -3.49 3.99
N GLU A 22 12.72 -3.76 4.84
CA GLU A 22 11.57 -4.61 4.57
C GLU A 22 10.70 -4.01 3.46
N ALA A 23 10.55 -2.68 3.42
CA ALA A 23 9.89 -2.01 2.30
C ALA A 23 10.64 -2.26 0.99
N TYR A 24 11.97 -2.27 1.02
CA TYR A 24 12.83 -2.51 -0.13
C TYR A 24 12.81 -3.98 -0.58
N GLU A 25 12.74 -4.94 0.34
CA GLU A 25 12.63 -6.38 0.07
C GLU A 25 11.26 -6.75 -0.52
N ARG A 26 10.16 -6.22 0.04
CA ARG A 26 8.80 -6.44 -0.47
C ARG A 26 8.55 -5.88 -1.86
N ARG A 27 9.45 -5.04 -2.40
CA ARG A 27 9.28 -4.45 -3.74
C ARG A 27 9.10 -5.53 -4.81
N THR A 28 9.72 -6.70 -4.69
CA THR A 28 9.61 -7.77 -5.69
C THR A 28 8.31 -8.57 -5.55
N GLU A 29 7.67 -8.56 -4.38
CA GLU A 29 6.39 -9.21 -4.13
C GLU A 29 5.20 -8.42 -4.70
N VAL A 30 5.34 -7.09 -4.83
CA VAL A 30 4.26 -6.23 -5.34
C VAL A 30 4.12 -6.32 -6.87
N ASP A 31 5.22 -6.48 -7.63
CA ASP A 31 5.19 -6.84 -9.06
C ASP A 31 6.58 -7.35 -9.52
N PRO A 32 6.67 -8.51 -10.20
CA PRO A 32 7.94 -9.04 -10.71
C PRO A 32 8.61 -8.13 -11.77
N THR A 33 7.87 -7.22 -12.41
CA THR A 33 8.40 -6.19 -13.33
C THR A 33 9.28 -5.16 -12.60
N PHE A 34 9.20 -5.09 -11.26
CA PHE A 34 10.01 -4.22 -10.40
C PHE A 34 11.45 -4.74 -10.20
N GLY A 35 11.79 -5.92 -10.70
CA GLY A 35 13.15 -6.46 -10.64
C GLY A 35 14.19 -5.64 -11.45
N TRP A 36 13.74 -4.93 -12.49
CA TRP A 36 14.63 -4.23 -13.44
C TRP A 36 14.32 -2.74 -13.62
N THR A 37 13.21 -2.26 -13.05
CA THR A 37 12.76 -0.86 -13.18
C THR A 37 13.16 -0.07 -11.93
N PRO A 38 13.69 1.16 -12.05
CA PRO A 38 13.97 1.99 -10.89
C PRO A 38 12.67 2.29 -10.12
N VAL A 39 12.70 2.00 -8.81
CA VAL A 39 11.59 2.24 -7.89
C VAL A 39 12.02 3.30 -6.90
N VAL A 40 11.20 4.34 -6.75
CA VAL A 40 11.36 5.33 -5.67
C VAL A 40 10.48 4.89 -4.52
N ILE A 41 11.06 4.72 -3.33
CA ILE A 41 10.36 4.31 -2.11
C ILE A 41 10.45 5.46 -1.12
N GLU A 42 9.29 5.94 -0.69
CA GLU A 42 9.18 7.05 0.26
C GLU A 42 8.20 6.71 1.38
N GLU A 43 8.56 7.04 2.61
CA GLU A 43 7.63 6.99 3.73
C GLU A 43 6.55 8.07 3.54
N VAL A 44 5.28 7.65 3.57
CA VAL A 44 4.16 8.58 3.44
C VAL A 44 4.02 9.36 4.76
N LYS A 45 4.21 10.67 4.69
CA LYS A 45 4.02 11.59 5.81
C LYS A 45 2.98 12.64 5.43
N LEU A 46 2.06 12.92 6.35
CA LEU A 46 1.07 13.98 6.20
C LEU A 46 1.28 15.00 7.31
N GLU A 47 1.59 16.25 6.96
CA GLU A 47 1.88 17.28 7.97
C GLU A 47 0.67 17.50 8.89
N GLY A 48 0.92 17.47 10.20
CA GLY A 48 -0.12 17.62 11.23
C GLY A 48 -0.93 16.36 11.54
N TYR A 49 -0.64 15.23 10.88
CA TYR A 49 -1.36 13.97 11.07
C TYR A 49 -0.41 12.79 11.28
N GLU A 50 -0.80 11.86 12.16
CA GLU A 50 -0.12 10.59 12.34
C GLU A 50 -0.84 9.51 11.52
N ILE A 51 -0.10 8.80 10.67
CA ILE A 51 -0.63 7.67 9.89
C ILE A 51 -0.33 6.39 10.66
N THR A 52 -1.39 5.72 11.12
CA THR A 52 -1.29 4.45 11.83
C THR A 52 -1.76 3.31 10.93
N VAL A 53 -0.88 2.34 10.66
CA VAL A 53 -1.26 1.13 9.92
C VAL A 53 -1.57 0.01 10.90
N THR A 54 -2.83 -0.40 10.95
CA THR A 54 -3.30 -1.53 11.76
C THR A 54 -3.58 -2.76 10.89
N PRO A 55 -2.97 -3.92 11.16
CA PRO A 55 -3.30 -5.15 10.45
C PRO A 55 -4.75 -5.55 10.74
N LEU A 56 -5.49 -5.85 9.69
CA LEU A 56 -6.81 -6.46 9.83
C LEU A 56 -6.59 -7.93 10.23
N ASN A 57 -6.68 -8.23 11.53
CA ASN A 57 -6.69 -9.61 12.03
C ASN A 57 -7.92 -10.34 11.49
N GLY A 58 -7.85 -10.89 10.27
CA GLY A 58 -8.84 -11.81 9.72
C GLY A 58 -10.25 -11.28 9.47
N GLU A 59 -10.57 -10.01 9.77
CA GLU A 59 -11.87 -9.44 9.42
C GLU A 59 -11.86 -8.97 7.95
N PRO A 60 -12.69 -9.56 7.08
CA PRO A 60 -12.81 -9.09 5.71
C PRO A 60 -13.30 -7.63 5.73
N SER A 61 -12.64 -6.78 4.94
CA SER A 61 -13.05 -5.40 4.67
C SER A 61 -14.57 -5.33 4.49
N ARG A 62 -15.26 -4.62 5.42
CA ARG A 62 -16.69 -4.33 5.31
C ARG A 62 -17.00 -3.36 4.16
N ASN A 63 -15.99 -2.78 3.53
CA ASN A 63 -16.15 -1.91 2.37
C ASN A 63 -16.12 -2.72 1.07
N ARG A 64 -17.06 -3.67 0.93
CA ARG A 64 -17.61 -3.92 -0.40
C ARG A 64 -18.59 -2.79 -0.66
N GLY A 65 -18.19 -1.84 -1.48
CA GLY A 65 -19.08 -0.88 -2.12
C GLY A 65 -20.11 -1.63 -2.96
N GLY A 66 -21.11 -2.23 -2.32
CA GLY A 66 -22.26 -2.81 -2.95
C GLY A 66 -23.17 -1.67 -3.36
N ARG A 67 -23.33 -1.46 -4.67
CA ARG A 67 -24.46 -0.66 -5.17
C ARG A 67 -25.74 -1.27 -4.58
N PRO A 68 -26.64 -0.51 -3.95
CA PRO A 68 -27.91 -1.05 -3.51
C PRO A 68 -28.64 -1.61 -4.74
N ARG A 69 -28.97 -2.90 -4.71
CA ARG A 69 -29.79 -3.52 -5.75
C ARG A 69 -31.17 -2.88 -5.66
N ARG A 70 -31.52 -2.09 -6.67
CA ARG A 70 -32.85 -1.51 -6.83
C ARG A 70 -33.78 -2.66 -7.23
N GLU A 71 -34.65 -3.10 -6.33
CA GLU A 71 -35.75 -3.99 -6.69
C GLU A 71 -36.72 -3.21 -7.60
N VAL A 72 -37.06 -3.82 -8.73
CA VAL A 72 -38.05 -3.37 -9.71
C VAL A 72 -39.32 -4.20 -9.57
#